data_AF-A0A2M7L6P7-F1
#
_entry.id   AF-A0A2M7L6P7-F1
#
_cell.length_a   1.000
_cell.length_b   1.000
_cell.length_c   1.000
_cell.angle_alpha   90.00
_cell.angle_beta   90.00
_cell.angle_gamma   90.00
#
_symmetry.space_group_name_H-M   'P 1'
#
loop_
_entity.id
_entity.type
_entity.pdbx_description
1 polymer ?
#
loop_
_entity_poly.entity_id
_entity_poly.type
_entity_poly.pdbx_seq_one_letter_code
_entity_poly.pdbx_strand_id
1 'polypeptide(L)'
;MDMMDDELSDEFIDDFQDMLREAANHIRNCDPDAQRFIDYFSFLATENFFAFFEHLNIENAEELRRVARLFAIQIWNITPLPSNDFRPLPLPEPKRNDPCLCGSGRKFKQCCARMGREGIPEISSGLMTAIMLEIGTQAELKQAWLHLPHMALGIIASTWMREDEDMANRALMMLEPIFRQDDAKLDHRDETALDAMFELCDLLDKPRKKSALIRRFMAHPNKVLQATALHRQCCILGDQGKNDEAWACFQQAQRLDPNNPALSHLELLLLMQQGKVDQMQQRGKYWLKRLNGMNRSGELDELIDMIQGMISDTSSTMGALHDQLTPGVGHLVTWLQQAIKKPPEAMEKMHIFDDCCQIVPKNRASAKLLGQWNDLICQNEEMWEQPNPWLEMLEKHPELAGSIVVIGDLIQSVYQLDGPNPVITFQPLIMLAMLQVKSLIPMQPEQPLVWAIMENRPALRVIGFLADTMENLNEDKTALEMREWLLRLNPNDNQGMRSEVVNTYLRLGCNDDTVALCAHYPEDFDVSINFGHALALFRLGKEHAANKRLIEAITHSPRIPDALQRKRMKEPTNLYPGYISIGSEGEAWNYRECARAIWASTPGALDWLKRIAKVVK
;
A
#
# COMPACT_ATOMS: atom_id res chain seq x y z
N MET A 1 39.09 1.55 -7.20
CA MET A 1 38.31 0.34 -6.90
C MET A 1 37.26 0.31 -8.00
N ASP A 2 37.72 -0.05 -9.20
CA ASP A 2 36.91 -0.09 -10.43
C ASP A 2 36.38 -1.51 -10.57
N MET A 3 35.05 -1.62 -10.76
CA MET A 3 34.34 -2.77 -11.36
C MET A 3 34.82 -4.16 -10.90
N MET A 4 34.58 -4.52 -9.64
CA MET A 4 34.41 -5.95 -9.29
C MET A 4 33.05 -6.38 -9.86
N ASP A 5 32.99 -7.58 -10.47
CA ASP A 5 31.75 -8.23 -10.90
C ASP A 5 30.78 -8.29 -9.71
N ASP A 6 29.49 -7.98 -9.89
CA ASP A 6 28.51 -7.88 -8.79
C ASP A 6 28.46 -9.20 -7.97
N GLU A 7 28.56 -10.37 -8.62
CA GLU A 7 28.61 -11.69 -7.97
C GLU A 7 29.86 -11.89 -7.09
N LEU A 8 31.03 -11.36 -7.49
CA LEU A 8 32.27 -11.42 -6.70
C LEU A 8 32.22 -10.45 -5.50
N SER A 9 31.31 -9.48 -5.51
CA SER A 9 31.12 -8.56 -4.39
C SER A 9 30.23 -9.15 -3.29
N ASP A 10 29.21 -9.94 -3.66
CA ASP A 10 28.30 -10.59 -2.72
C ASP A 10 28.99 -11.73 -1.96
N GLU A 11 29.70 -12.63 -2.66
CA GLU A 11 30.45 -13.73 -2.03
C GLU A 11 31.51 -13.20 -1.03
N PHE A 12 32.18 -12.10 -1.38
CA PHE A 12 33.12 -11.43 -0.48
C PHE A 12 32.44 -10.90 0.79
N ILE A 13 31.24 -10.33 0.66
CA ILE A 13 30.48 -9.78 1.80
C ILE A 13 30.02 -10.92 2.71
N ASP A 14 29.50 -12.00 2.15
CA ASP A 14 29.02 -13.17 2.90
C ASP A 14 30.18 -13.83 3.68
N ASP A 15 31.29 -14.11 3.01
CA ASP A 15 32.49 -14.67 3.65
C ASP A 15 33.04 -13.75 4.76
N PHE A 16 32.98 -12.44 4.56
CA PHE A 16 33.38 -11.46 5.57
C PHE A 16 32.45 -11.50 6.78
N GLN A 17 31.13 -11.56 6.58
CA GLN A 17 30.17 -11.64 7.67
C GLN A 17 30.30 -12.95 8.45
N ASP A 18 30.48 -14.07 7.76
CA ASP A 18 30.69 -15.39 8.38
C ASP A 18 31.96 -15.41 9.25
N MET A 19 33.06 -14.84 8.76
CA MET A 19 34.27 -14.65 9.57
C MET A 19 34.00 -13.85 10.86
N LEU A 20 33.20 -12.78 10.77
CA LEU A 20 32.85 -11.96 11.94
C LEU A 20 31.93 -12.72 12.92
N ARG A 21 30.98 -13.51 12.42
CA ARG A 21 30.09 -14.36 13.22
C ARG A 21 30.87 -15.41 13.99
N GLU A 22 31.81 -16.09 13.35
CA GLU A 22 32.70 -17.06 13.98
C GLU A 22 33.59 -16.41 15.05
N ALA A 23 34.14 -15.23 14.75
CA ALA A 23 34.91 -14.47 15.73
C ALA A 23 34.06 -14.07 16.94
N ALA A 24 32.84 -13.58 16.73
CA ALA A 24 31.90 -13.21 17.79
C ALA A 24 31.52 -14.42 18.65
N ASN A 25 31.23 -15.57 18.02
CA ASN A 25 30.94 -16.83 18.71
C ASN A 25 32.11 -17.25 19.62
N HIS A 26 33.36 -17.14 19.15
CA HIS A 26 34.51 -17.45 19.99
C HIS A 26 34.65 -16.50 21.17
N ILE A 27 34.60 -15.18 20.93
CA ILE A 27 34.73 -14.15 21.96
C ILE A 27 33.67 -14.34 23.04
N ARG A 28 32.44 -14.67 22.64
CA ARG A 28 31.30 -14.89 23.54
C ARG A 28 31.46 -16.12 24.41
N ASN A 29 31.99 -17.21 23.86
CA ASN A 29 32.05 -18.51 24.54
C ASN A 29 33.33 -18.72 25.37
N CYS A 30 34.24 -17.74 25.39
CA CYS A 30 35.49 -17.79 26.13
C CYS A 30 35.58 -16.67 27.17
N ASP A 31 36.37 -16.89 28.22
CA ASP A 31 36.74 -15.81 29.14
C ASP A 31 37.45 -14.68 28.36
N PRO A 32 37.16 -13.39 28.66
CA PRO A 32 37.76 -12.29 27.92
C PRO A 32 39.29 -12.24 28.00
N ASP A 33 39.95 -12.72 26.95
CA ASP A 33 41.41 -12.68 26.78
C ASP A 33 41.77 -12.33 25.33
N ALA A 34 42.18 -11.08 25.14
CA ALA A 34 42.52 -10.52 23.84
C ALA A 34 43.65 -11.30 23.15
N GLN A 35 44.68 -11.71 23.91
CA GLN A 35 45.84 -12.37 23.32
C GLN A 35 45.47 -13.78 22.87
N ARG A 36 44.70 -14.51 23.69
CA ARG A 36 44.18 -15.83 23.34
C ARG A 36 43.30 -15.78 22.09
N PHE A 37 42.42 -14.79 22.00
CA PHE A 37 41.57 -14.61 20.81
C PHE A 37 42.41 -14.30 19.56
N ILE A 38 43.37 -13.36 19.66
CA ILE A 38 44.23 -13.00 18.52
C ILE A 38 45.03 -14.21 18.03
N ASP A 39 45.58 -15.01 18.93
CA ASP A 39 46.35 -16.19 18.57
C ASP A 39 45.46 -17.28 17.94
N TYR A 40 44.26 -17.49 18.47
CA TYR A 40 43.25 -18.39 17.90
C TYR A 40 42.81 -17.97 16.50
N PHE A 41 42.37 -16.72 16.33
CA PHE A 41 41.89 -16.21 15.05
C PHE A 41 42.98 -16.25 13.98
N SER A 42 44.21 -15.89 14.36
CA SER A 42 45.35 -15.93 13.44
C SER A 42 45.73 -17.35 13.04
N PHE A 43 45.60 -18.31 13.96
CA PHE A 43 45.80 -19.72 13.64
C PHE A 43 44.77 -20.20 12.62
N LEU A 44 43.48 -19.95 12.87
CA LEU A 44 42.41 -20.32 11.94
C LEU A 44 42.60 -19.71 10.55
N ALA A 45 42.94 -18.43 10.47
CA ALA A 45 43.22 -17.78 9.19
C ALA A 45 44.38 -18.45 8.43
N THR A 46 45.44 -18.88 9.12
CA THR A 46 46.58 -19.57 8.47
C THR A 46 46.31 -21.03 8.11
N GLU A 47 45.27 -21.63 8.67
CA GLU A 47 44.79 -22.98 8.32
C GLU A 47 43.66 -22.93 7.27
N ASN A 48 43.47 -21.77 6.61
CA ASN A 48 42.43 -21.54 5.59
C ASN A 48 41.00 -21.84 6.10
N PHE A 49 40.73 -21.60 7.38
CA PHE A 49 39.39 -21.78 7.94
C PHE A 49 38.41 -20.70 7.47
N PHE A 50 38.89 -19.47 7.31
CA PHE A 50 38.09 -18.32 6.88
C PHE A 50 38.27 -18.11 5.37
N ALA A 51 37.26 -18.44 4.58
CA ALA A 51 37.24 -18.24 3.12
C ALA A 51 37.55 -16.78 2.73
N PHE A 52 37.14 -15.82 3.57
CA PHE A 52 37.45 -14.39 3.42
C PHE A 52 38.91 -14.07 3.04
N PHE A 53 39.89 -14.76 3.64
CA PHE A 53 41.30 -14.46 3.40
C PHE A 53 41.80 -14.91 2.02
N GLU A 54 41.08 -15.80 1.33
CA GLU A 54 41.39 -16.22 -0.04
C GLU A 54 41.23 -15.06 -1.02
N HIS A 55 40.22 -14.20 -0.80
CA HIS A 55 39.96 -13.00 -1.61
C HIS A 55 41.09 -11.95 -1.53
N LEU A 56 41.91 -11.98 -0.47
CA LEU A 56 43.01 -11.04 -0.29
C LEU A 56 44.26 -11.40 -1.12
N ASN A 57 44.29 -12.58 -1.76
CA ASN A 57 45.40 -13.06 -2.60
C ASN A 57 46.80 -12.97 -1.93
N ILE A 58 46.87 -13.26 -0.63
CA ILE A 58 48.12 -13.19 0.15
C ILE A 58 48.84 -14.55 0.08
N GLU A 59 49.83 -14.67 -0.81
CA GLU A 59 50.59 -15.93 -0.99
C GLU A 59 51.56 -16.25 0.16
N ASN A 60 52.03 -15.22 0.89
CA ASN A 60 53.01 -15.40 1.95
C ASN A 60 52.34 -15.68 3.31
N ALA A 61 52.54 -16.88 3.86
CA ALA A 61 51.96 -17.30 5.14
C ALA A 61 52.32 -16.39 6.34
N GLU A 62 53.52 -15.79 6.36
CA GLU A 62 53.92 -14.85 7.42
C GLU A 62 53.20 -13.50 7.27
N GLU A 63 52.93 -13.08 6.04
CA GLU A 63 52.16 -11.89 5.73
C GLU A 63 50.68 -12.09 6.05
N LEU A 64 50.08 -13.22 5.63
CA LEU A 64 48.72 -13.61 5.97
C LEU A 64 48.50 -13.62 7.48
N ARG A 65 49.43 -14.23 8.23
CA ARG A 65 49.39 -14.23 9.70
C ARG A 65 49.38 -12.81 10.27
N ARG A 66 50.17 -11.88 9.71
CA ARG A 66 50.20 -10.48 10.18
C ARG A 66 48.89 -9.75 9.89
N VAL A 67 48.31 -9.95 8.72
CA VAL A 67 47.02 -9.36 8.34
C VAL A 67 45.90 -9.92 9.21
N ALA A 68 45.84 -11.24 9.40
CA ALA A 68 44.87 -11.88 10.29
C ALA A 68 44.96 -11.37 11.73
N ARG A 69 46.17 -11.15 12.26
CA ARG A 69 46.36 -10.53 13.58
C ARG A 69 45.79 -9.12 13.65
N LEU A 70 45.93 -8.32 12.59
CA LEU A 70 45.39 -6.96 12.56
C LEU A 70 43.86 -6.96 12.52
N PHE A 71 43.24 -7.86 11.75
CA PHE A 71 41.80 -8.10 11.80
C PHE A 71 41.35 -8.53 13.19
N ALA A 72 42.01 -9.51 13.82
CA ALA A 72 41.67 -9.96 15.16
C ALA A 72 41.74 -8.81 16.19
N ILE A 73 42.78 -7.97 16.14
CA ILE A 73 42.88 -6.80 17.01
C ILE A 73 41.71 -5.83 16.78
N GLN A 74 41.35 -5.59 15.52
CA GLN A 74 40.24 -4.70 15.19
C GLN A 74 38.90 -5.27 15.70
N ILE A 75 38.59 -6.53 15.39
CA ILE A 75 37.40 -7.24 15.87
C ILE A 75 37.33 -7.14 17.40
N TRP A 76 38.40 -7.52 18.10
CA TRP A 76 38.44 -7.48 19.55
C TRP A 76 38.17 -6.09 20.11
N ASN A 77 38.85 -5.08 19.57
CA ASN A 77 38.79 -3.71 20.10
C ASN A 77 37.41 -3.05 19.96
N ILE A 78 36.57 -3.52 19.04
CA ILE A 78 35.24 -2.95 18.79
C ILE A 78 34.10 -3.86 19.28
N THR A 79 34.37 -5.13 19.60
CA THR A 79 33.33 -6.10 19.99
C THR A 79 32.77 -5.75 21.37
N PRO A 80 31.46 -5.46 21.49
CA PRO A 80 30.85 -5.22 22.79
C PRO A 80 30.72 -6.53 23.56
N LEU A 81 31.21 -6.55 24.81
CA LEU A 81 31.19 -7.76 25.63
C LEU A 81 29.97 -7.76 26.56
N PRO A 82 29.08 -8.76 26.51
CA PRO A 82 27.94 -8.85 27.43
C PRO A 82 28.37 -8.89 28.91
N SER A 83 29.52 -9.51 29.20
CA SER A 83 30.12 -9.56 30.54
C SER A 83 30.65 -8.22 31.04
N ASN A 84 30.71 -7.19 30.19
CA ASN A 84 31.20 -5.85 30.50
C ASN A 84 30.18 -4.79 30.05
N ASP A 85 28.89 -5.01 30.32
CA ASP A 85 27.81 -4.06 30.01
C ASP A 85 27.81 -3.62 28.53
N PHE A 86 28.10 -4.56 27.62
CA PHE A 86 28.24 -4.31 26.17
C PHE A 86 29.30 -3.23 25.82
N ARG A 87 30.31 -3.05 26.67
CA ARG A 87 31.47 -2.19 26.38
C ARG A 87 32.64 -3.03 25.90
N PRO A 88 33.35 -2.60 24.84
CA PRO A 88 34.57 -3.27 24.42
C PRO A 88 35.68 -3.11 25.46
N LEU A 89 36.65 -4.03 25.43
CA LEU A 89 37.89 -3.99 26.22
C LEU A 89 39.10 -3.87 25.28
N PRO A 90 39.32 -2.70 24.65
CA PRO A 90 40.34 -2.54 23.63
C PRO A 90 41.75 -2.71 24.21
N LEU A 91 42.65 -3.26 23.39
CA LEU A 91 44.08 -3.32 23.69
C LEU A 91 44.67 -1.91 23.79
N PRO A 92 45.66 -1.69 24.68
CA PRO A 92 46.34 -0.41 24.78
C PRO A 92 47.09 -0.10 23.48
N GLU A 93 47.03 1.15 23.03
CA GLU A 93 47.76 1.57 21.84
C GLU A 93 49.28 1.41 22.03
N PRO A 94 49.98 0.77 21.07
CA PRO A 94 51.42 0.54 21.18
C PRO A 94 52.17 1.86 21.07
N LYS A 95 53.10 2.13 21.99
CA LYS A 95 53.98 3.31 21.90
C LYS A 95 54.99 3.13 20.78
N ARG A 96 55.59 4.25 20.37
CA ARG A 96 56.53 4.34 19.24
C ARG A 96 57.65 3.29 19.22
N ASN A 97 58.15 2.85 20.38
CA ASN A 97 59.24 1.88 20.49
C ASN A 97 58.80 0.50 20.99
N ASP A 98 57.51 0.29 21.27
CA ASP A 98 56.98 -0.99 21.74
C ASP A 98 57.01 -2.02 20.60
N PRO A 99 57.03 -3.33 20.91
CA PRO A 99 56.84 -4.37 19.90
C PRO A 99 55.54 -4.17 19.13
N CYS A 100 55.56 -4.40 17.82
CA CYS A 100 54.39 -4.24 16.98
C CYS A 100 53.36 -5.35 17.23
N LEU A 101 52.09 -4.98 17.43
CA LEU A 101 51.00 -5.92 17.75
C LEU A 101 50.68 -6.94 16.62
N CYS A 102 51.09 -6.65 15.37
CA CYS A 102 50.98 -7.58 14.25
C CYS A 102 51.91 -8.80 14.35
N GLY A 103 52.77 -8.89 15.37
CA GLY A 103 53.64 -10.05 15.60
C GLY A 103 54.94 -10.06 14.78
N SER A 104 55.30 -8.98 14.08
CA SER A 104 56.52 -8.90 13.25
C SER A 104 57.85 -8.87 14.03
N GLY A 105 57.79 -8.74 15.37
CA GLY A 105 58.97 -8.57 16.23
C GLY A 105 59.69 -7.21 16.08
N ARG A 106 59.28 -6.34 15.14
CA ARG A 106 59.84 -4.99 14.94
C ARG A 106 59.21 -3.99 15.91
N LYS A 107 59.89 -2.84 16.14
CA LYS A 107 59.30 -1.70 16.86
C LYS A 107 58.11 -1.14 16.07
N PHE A 108 57.05 -0.71 16.75
CA PHE A 108 55.83 -0.19 16.11
C PHE A 108 56.10 0.89 15.05
N LYS A 109 56.97 1.88 15.35
CA LYS A 109 57.39 2.93 14.40
C LYS A 109 58.08 2.46 13.12
N GLN A 110 58.58 1.23 13.13
CA GLN A 110 59.32 0.59 12.03
C GLN A 110 58.46 -0.45 11.30
N CYS A 111 57.20 -0.62 11.69
CA CYS A 111 56.27 -1.60 11.15
C CYS A 111 54.92 -0.93 10.83
N CYS A 112 53.81 -1.35 11.47
CA CYS A 112 52.46 -0.89 11.15
C CYS A 112 52.28 0.64 11.19
N ALA A 113 53.05 1.37 12.01
CA ALA A 113 52.96 2.84 12.02
C ALA A 113 53.44 3.51 10.72
N ARG A 114 54.20 2.81 9.86
CA ARG A 114 54.69 3.31 8.56
C ARG A 114 53.82 2.88 7.38
N MET A 115 53.13 1.74 7.49
CA MET A 115 52.29 1.23 6.40
C MET A 115 50.95 1.97 6.30
N GLY A 116 50.57 2.75 7.32
CA GLY A 116 49.23 3.34 7.40
C GLY A 116 48.16 2.25 7.59
N ARG A 117 46.90 2.66 7.71
CA ARG A 117 45.74 1.74 7.63
C ARG A 117 45.23 1.58 6.19
N GLU A 118 46.04 1.94 5.20
CA GLU A 118 45.64 1.91 3.80
C GLU A 118 45.53 0.44 3.32
N GLY A 119 44.30 0.00 3.01
CA GLY A 119 44.03 -1.32 2.43
C GLY A 119 43.41 -2.38 3.37
N ILE A 120 43.20 -2.08 4.67
CA ILE A 120 42.45 -2.98 5.57
C ILE A 120 41.03 -2.42 5.75
N PRO A 121 39.97 -3.16 5.37
CA PRO A 121 38.58 -2.75 5.60
C PRO A 121 38.34 -2.39 7.07
N GLU A 122 37.71 -1.23 7.32
CA GLU A 122 37.36 -0.84 8.67
C GLU A 122 36.09 -1.57 9.12
N ILE A 123 36.20 -2.37 10.18
CA ILE A 123 35.03 -3.07 10.74
C ILE A 123 34.24 -2.09 11.59
N SER A 124 32.96 -1.93 11.28
CA SER A 124 32.04 -1.07 12.04
C SER A 124 31.73 -1.68 13.41
N SER A 125 31.83 -0.86 14.47
CA SER A 125 31.38 -1.25 15.81
C SER A 125 29.88 -1.56 15.86
N GLY A 126 29.08 -0.90 15.01
CA GLY A 126 27.64 -1.17 14.89
C GLY A 126 27.38 -2.59 14.37
N LEU A 127 28.15 -3.04 13.37
CA LEU A 127 28.04 -4.39 12.82
C LEU A 127 28.37 -5.45 13.87
N MET A 128 29.47 -5.29 14.61
CA MET A 128 29.80 -6.22 15.70
C MET A 128 28.76 -6.21 16.83
N THR A 129 28.14 -5.06 17.10
CA THR A 129 27.04 -4.97 18.07
C THR A 129 25.82 -5.77 17.61
N ALA A 130 25.44 -5.65 16.33
CA ALA A 130 24.34 -6.42 15.73
C ALA A 130 24.60 -7.92 15.83
N ILE A 131 25.78 -8.39 15.41
CA ILE A 131 26.18 -9.81 15.47
C ILE A 131 26.14 -10.33 16.92
N MET A 132 26.70 -9.59 17.88
CA MET A 132 26.73 -10.01 19.29
C MET A 132 25.34 -10.14 19.91
N LEU A 133 24.39 -9.29 19.51
CA LEU A 133 22.99 -9.39 19.94
C LEU A 133 22.26 -10.53 19.22
N GLU A 134 22.59 -10.79 17.95
CA GLU A 134 21.97 -11.86 17.16
C GLU A 134 22.25 -13.24 17.77
N ILE A 135 23.49 -13.50 18.18
CA ILE A 135 23.88 -14.73 18.90
C ILE A 135 23.59 -14.65 20.42
N GLY A 136 22.96 -13.55 20.87
CA GLY A 136 22.61 -13.24 22.25
C GLY A 136 21.58 -14.19 22.88
N THR A 137 21.64 -14.34 24.20
CA THR A 137 20.58 -14.99 24.97
C THR A 137 19.36 -14.09 25.08
N GLN A 138 18.20 -14.68 25.33
CA GLN A 138 16.97 -13.91 25.60
C GLN A 138 17.10 -12.96 26.81
N ALA A 139 17.89 -13.31 27.82
CA ALA A 139 18.09 -12.47 28.99
C ALA A 139 18.87 -11.19 28.64
N GLU A 140 19.93 -11.34 27.85
CA GLU A 140 20.74 -10.23 27.36
C GLU A 140 19.93 -9.31 26.45
N LEU A 141 19.14 -9.86 25.51
CA LEU A 141 18.27 -9.04 24.66
C LEU A 141 17.30 -8.17 25.49
N LYS A 142 16.69 -8.74 26.52
CA LYS A 142 15.77 -8.01 27.43
C LYS A 142 16.46 -6.91 28.25
N GLN A 143 17.79 -6.94 28.34
CA GLN A 143 18.60 -6.00 29.11
C GLN A 143 19.45 -5.06 28.23
N ALA A 144 19.55 -5.32 26.93
CA ALA A 144 20.39 -4.56 25.98
C ALA A 144 20.14 -3.05 26.06
N TRP A 145 18.87 -2.63 26.21
CA TRP A 145 18.47 -1.23 26.33
C TRP A 145 19.08 -0.48 27.53
N LEU A 146 19.52 -1.19 28.57
CA LEU A 146 20.19 -0.56 29.73
C LEU A 146 21.59 -0.05 29.38
N HIS A 147 22.19 -0.61 28.33
CA HIS A 147 23.62 -0.47 28.03
C HIS A 147 23.87 0.12 26.64
N LEU A 148 22.93 -0.07 25.72
CA LEU A 148 23.04 0.36 24.32
C LEU A 148 22.07 1.49 24.00
N PRO A 149 22.44 2.44 23.11
CA PRO A 149 21.55 3.50 22.68
C PRO A 149 20.28 2.93 22.03
N HIS A 150 19.10 3.41 22.42
CA HIS A 150 17.83 2.94 21.87
C HIS A 150 17.73 3.11 20.36
N MET A 151 18.27 4.20 19.80
CA MET A 151 18.37 4.40 18.35
C MET A 151 19.11 3.25 17.65
N ALA A 152 20.23 2.78 18.21
CA ALA A 152 20.99 1.66 17.63
C ALA A 152 20.19 0.35 17.68
N LEU A 153 19.47 0.11 18.78
CA LEU A 153 18.59 -1.05 18.90
C LEU A 153 17.41 -0.98 17.90
N GLY A 154 16.89 0.22 17.64
CA GLY A 154 15.87 0.44 16.63
C GLY A 154 16.36 0.08 15.22
N ILE A 155 17.56 0.53 14.84
CA ILE A 155 18.18 0.19 13.55
C ILE A 155 18.38 -1.32 13.40
N ILE A 156 18.93 -1.97 14.43
CA ILE A 156 19.15 -3.43 14.42
C ILE A 156 17.82 -4.18 14.30
N ALA A 157 16.79 -3.74 15.01
CA ALA A 157 15.45 -4.33 14.91
C ALA A 157 14.86 -4.20 13.50
N SER A 158 15.05 -3.06 12.83
CA SER A 158 14.63 -2.83 11.44
C SER A 158 15.36 -3.72 10.43
N THR A 159 16.60 -4.12 10.71
CA THR A 159 17.30 -5.12 9.90
C THR A 159 16.72 -6.52 10.15
N TRP A 160 16.65 -6.95 11.42
CA TRP A 160 16.18 -8.29 11.81
C TRP A 160 14.77 -8.63 11.34
N MET A 161 13.86 -7.66 11.31
CA MET A 161 12.48 -7.91 10.88
C MET A 161 12.35 -8.25 9.39
N ARG A 162 13.38 -8.00 8.58
CA ARG A 162 13.41 -8.33 7.14
C ARG A 162 13.96 -9.73 6.86
N GLU A 163 14.53 -10.40 7.86
CA GLU A 163 15.13 -11.73 7.72
C GLU A 163 14.06 -12.81 7.80
N ASP A 164 13.46 -12.99 8.98
CA ASP A 164 12.41 -13.97 9.23
C ASP A 164 11.58 -13.64 10.49
N GLU A 165 10.54 -14.43 10.72
CA GLU A 165 9.63 -14.25 11.87
C GLU A 165 10.33 -14.49 13.23
N ASP A 166 11.34 -15.35 13.30
CA ASP A 166 12.08 -15.64 14.53
C ASP A 166 12.93 -14.43 14.95
N MET A 167 13.61 -13.81 13.99
CA MET A 167 14.37 -12.57 14.18
C MET A 167 13.45 -11.39 14.51
N ALA A 168 12.27 -11.29 13.89
CA ALA A 168 11.26 -10.32 14.29
C ALA A 168 10.80 -10.50 15.75
N ASN A 169 10.60 -11.75 16.21
CA ASN A 169 10.28 -12.03 17.61
C ASN A 169 11.43 -11.66 18.57
N ARG A 170 12.68 -11.87 18.17
CA ARG A 170 13.86 -11.42 18.94
C ARG A 170 13.96 -9.90 19.00
N ALA A 171 13.69 -9.20 17.90
CA ALA A 171 13.64 -7.74 17.85
C ALA A 171 12.56 -7.18 18.78
N LEU A 172 11.36 -7.79 18.79
CA LEU A 172 10.28 -7.43 19.73
C LEU A 172 10.73 -7.60 21.19
N MET A 173 11.42 -8.69 21.51
CA MET A 173 11.94 -8.95 22.86
C MET A 173 12.95 -7.91 23.32
N MET A 174 13.77 -7.41 22.39
CA MET A 174 14.78 -6.39 22.62
C MET A 174 14.19 -5.00 22.83
N LEU A 175 13.20 -4.61 22.01
CA LEU A 175 12.62 -3.27 22.06
C LEU A 175 11.50 -3.12 23.11
N GLU A 176 10.74 -4.17 23.41
CA GLU A 176 9.60 -4.09 24.31
C GLU A 176 9.93 -3.51 25.71
N PRO A 177 11.06 -3.84 26.36
CA PRO A 177 11.45 -3.26 27.64
C PRO A 177 11.60 -1.72 27.60
N ILE A 178 12.06 -1.14 26.49
CA ILE A 178 12.22 0.32 26.33
C ILE A 178 10.87 1.01 26.58
N PHE A 179 9.82 0.51 25.95
CA PHE A 179 8.48 1.10 26.00
C PHE A 179 7.65 0.67 27.21
N ARG A 180 8.18 -0.16 28.11
CA ARG A 180 7.59 -0.40 29.44
C ARG A 180 7.98 0.67 30.47
N GLN A 181 8.95 1.52 30.15
CA GLN A 181 9.36 2.63 31.00
C GLN A 181 8.29 3.73 31.08
N ASP A 182 8.37 4.57 32.10
CA ASP A 182 7.56 5.80 32.19
C ASP A 182 7.90 6.79 31.08
N ASP A 183 6.89 7.54 30.61
CA ASP A 183 7.03 8.58 29.57
C ASP A 183 8.09 9.64 29.92
N ALA A 184 8.31 9.91 31.21
CA ALA A 184 9.32 10.86 31.67
C ALA A 184 10.78 10.43 31.36
N LYS A 185 11.00 9.15 31.05
CA LYS A 185 12.32 8.61 30.69
C LYS A 185 12.55 8.55 29.18
N LEU A 186 11.53 8.83 28.39
CA LEU A 186 11.57 8.73 26.93
C LEU A 186 11.68 10.11 26.30
N ASP A 187 12.53 10.23 25.29
CA ASP A 187 12.75 11.47 24.55
C ASP A 187 13.00 11.22 23.05
N HIS A 188 13.34 12.27 22.30
CA HIS A 188 13.56 12.22 20.86
C HIS A 188 14.53 11.12 20.38
N ARG A 189 15.46 10.66 21.22
CA ARG A 189 16.42 9.59 20.87
C ARG A 189 15.77 8.20 20.76
N ASP A 190 14.51 8.08 21.18
CA ASP A 190 13.73 6.84 21.14
C ASP A 190 12.88 6.74 19.88
N GLU A 191 12.88 7.75 19.01
CA GLU A 191 12.06 7.81 17.80
C GLU A 191 12.27 6.60 16.90
N THR A 192 13.51 6.28 16.55
CA THR A 192 13.84 5.14 15.67
C THR A 192 13.38 3.81 16.26
N ALA A 193 13.52 3.62 17.58
CA ALA A 193 13.04 2.42 18.25
C ALA A 193 11.51 2.36 18.29
N LEU A 194 10.83 3.51 18.42
CA LEU A 194 9.38 3.59 18.46
C LEU A 194 8.78 3.26 17.09
N ASP A 195 9.39 3.77 16.02
CA ASP A 195 8.98 3.49 14.66
C ASP A 195 9.14 2.01 14.30
N ALA A 196 10.33 1.43 14.59
CA ALA A 196 10.58 -0.01 14.45
C ALA A 196 9.59 -0.86 15.27
N MET A 197 9.20 -0.41 16.47
CA MET A 197 8.20 -1.10 17.29
C MET A 197 6.81 -1.10 16.65
N PHE A 198 6.43 -0.04 15.92
CA PHE A 198 5.16 -0.04 15.17
C PHE A 198 5.17 -1.03 14.01
N GLU A 199 6.28 -1.14 13.28
CA GLU A 199 6.45 -2.10 12.19
C GLU A 199 6.44 -3.54 12.70
N LEU A 200 7.17 -3.83 13.78
CA LEU A 200 7.15 -5.14 14.43
C LEU A 200 5.74 -5.55 14.89
N CYS A 201 4.93 -4.60 15.35
CA CYS A 201 3.56 -4.92 15.73
C CYS A 201 2.67 -5.27 14.53
N ASP A 202 2.96 -4.77 13.33
CA ASP A 202 2.25 -5.17 12.12
C ASP A 202 2.72 -6.54 11.66
N LEU A 203 4.03 -6.74 11.56
CA LEU A 203 4.64 -7.99 11.11
C LEU A 203 4.23 -9.19 11.97
N LEU A 204 4.17 -9.01 13.30
CA LEU A 204 3.84 -10.08 14.25
C LEU A 204 2.33 -10.14 14.61
N ASP A 205 1.46 -9.49 13.83
CA ASP A 205 0.02 -9.38 14.05
C ASP A 205 -0.35 -9.05 15.51
N LYS A 206 0.10 -7.89 15.99
CA LYS A 206 -0.15 -7.35 17.34
C LYS A 206 -0.98 -6.06 17.30
N PRO A 207 -2.18 -6.03 16.68
CA PRO A 207 -2.95 -4.80 16.45
C PRO A 207 -3.38 -4.09 17.74
N ARG A 208 -3.66 -4.85 18.80
CA ARG A 208 -4.00 -4.29 20.13
C ARG A 208 -2.83 -3.55 20.77
N LYS A 209 -1.63 -4.12 20.67
CA LYS A 209 -0.39 -3.52 21.20
C LYS A 209 -0.07 -2.24 20.43
N LYS A 210 -0.11 -2.29 19.09
CA LYS A 210 0.08 -1.13 18.22
C LYS A 210 -0.86 0.01 18.57
N SER A 211 -2.16 -0.27 18.66
CA SER A 211 -3.19 0.73 18.98
C SER A 211 -3.00 1.36 20.35
N ALA A 212 -2.59 0.57 21.36
CA ALA A 212 -2.30 1.08 22.70
C ALA A 212 -1.05 1.99 22.70
N LEU A 213 -0.01 1.58 21.97
CA LEU A 213 1.24 2.35 21.84
C LEU A 213 1.00 3.68 21.12
N ILE A 214 0.30 3.67 19.98
CA ILE A 214 -0.04 4.89 19.24
C ILE A 214 -0.85 5.85 20.13
N ARG A 215 -1.89 5.37 20.80
CA ARG A 215 -2.72 6.22 21.68
C ARG A 215 -1.91 6.86 22.80
N ARG A 216 -0.99 6.10 23.42
CA ARG A 216 -0.10 6.61 24.45
C ARG A 216 0.82 7.69 23.88
N PHE A 217 1.49 7.42 22.75
CA PHE A 217 2.49 8.33 22.22
C PHE A 217 1.90 9.57 21.54
N MET A 218 0.68 9.52 21.00
CA MET A 218 -0.05 10.71 20.54
C MET A 218 -0.31 11.73 21.67
N ALA A 219 -0.31 11.29 22.93
CA ALA A 219 -0.45 12.15 24.11
C ALA A 219 0.89 12.45 24.81
N HIS A 220 2.02 12.00 24.24
CA HIS A 220 3.33 12.11 24.86
C HIS A 220 3.81 13.57 24.95
N PRO A 221 4.50 13.98 26.04
CA PRO A 221 5.01 15.35 26.18
C PRO A 221 6.16 15.68 25.21
N ASN A 222 6.93 14.68 24.79
CA ASN A 222 7.97 14.86 23.78
C ASN A 222 7.35 14.97 22.37
N LYS A 223 7.59 16.10 21.70
CA LYS A 223 6.99 16.42 20.40
C LYS A 223 7.43 15.50 19.26
N VAL A 224 8.66 14.99 19.30
CA VAL A 224 9.18 14.07 18.27
C VAL A 224 8.42 12.76 18.35
N LEU A 225 8.41 12.12 19.52
CA LEU A 225 7.66 10.86 19.73
C LEU A 225 6.15 11.03 19.48
N GLN A 226 5.60 12.20 19.82
CA GLN A 226 4.22 12.54 19.51
C GLN A 226 3.97 12.60 18.01
N ALA A 227 4.86 13.25 17.24
CA ALA A 227 4.76 13.33 15.80
C ALA A 227 4.89 11.94 15.14
N THR A 228 5.82 11.09 15.58
CA THR A 228 5.98 9.71 15.10
C THR A 228 4.69 8.90 15.25
N ALA A 229 4.03 8.99 16.43
CA ALA A 229 2.76 8.31 16.65
C ALA A 229 1.60 8.90 15.81
N LEU A 230 1.59 10.22 15.61
CA LEU A 230 0.61 10.88 14.73
C LEU A 230 0.79 10.48 13.27
N HIS A 231 2.02 10.32 12.78
CA HIS A 231 2.29 9.79 11.45
C HIS A 231 1.70 8.39 11.30
N ARG A 232 1.97 7.49 12.26
CA ARG A 232 1.44 6.12 12.21
C ARG A 232 -0.09 6.09 12.25
N GLN A 233 -0.70 6.93 13.10
CA GLN A 233 -2.17 7.05 13.15
C GLN A 233 -2.74 7.62 11.84
N CYS A 234 -2.03 8.57 11.22
CA CYS A 234 -2.42 9.16 9.95
C CYS A 234 -2.48 8.12 8.83
N CYS A 235 -1.45 7.26 8.70
CA CYS A 235 -1.47 6.18 7.72
C CYS A 235 -2.67 5.25 7.93
N ILE A 236 -2.88 4.77 9.17
CA ILE A 236 -4.00 3.88 9.51
C ILE A 236 -5.35 4.49 9.15
N LEU A 237 -5.56 5.79 9.42
CA LEU A 237 -6.81 6.47 9.10
C LEU A 237 -6.97 6.69 7.60
N GLY A 238 -5.88 6.98 6.88
CA GLY A 238 -5.85 7.08 5.43
C GLY A 238 -6.27 5.77 4.78
N ASP A 239 -5.68 4.66 5.21
CA ASP A 239 -6.00 3.31 4.69
C ASP A 239 -7.45 2.90 4.99
N GLN A 240 -8.04 3.40 6.09
CA GLN A 240 -9.46 3.21 6.43
C GLN A 240 -10.40 4.16 5.68
N GLY A 241 -9.89 5.05 4.82
CA GLY A 241 -10.69 6.06 4.10
C GLY A 241 -11.23 7.18 5.00
N LYS A 242 -10.76 7.31 6.26
CA LYS A 242 -11.18 8.36 7.21
C LYS A 242 -10.40 9.65 6.97
N ASN A 243 -10.64 10.24 5.80
CA ASN A 243 -9.87 11.37 5.27
C ASN A 243 -9.74 12.54 6.25
N ASP A 244 -10.84 13.01 6.84
CA ASP A 244 -10.82 14.18 7.75
C ASP A 244 -9.98 13.93 9.00
N GLU A 245 -10.09 12.73 9.59
CA GLU A 245 -9.32 12.34 10.78
C GLU A 245 -7.83 12.16 10.44
N ALA A 246 -7.53 11.59 9.26
CA ALA A 246 -6.16 11.44 8.78
C ALA A 246 -5.49 12.82 8.59
N TRP A 247 -6.16 13.75 7.90
CA TRP A 247 -5.66 15.12 7.74
C TRP A 247 -5.49 15.86 9.08
N ALA A 248 -6.37 15.63 10.06
CA ALA A 248 -6.21 16.21 11.39
C ALA A 248 -4.92 15.72 12.06
N CYS A 249 -4.62 14.41 11.96
CA CYS A 249 -3.37 13.84 12.46
C CYS A 249 -2.15 14.42 11.73
N PHE A 250 -2.19 14.47 10.39
CA PHE A 250 -1.13 15.07 9.57
C PHE A 250 -0.84 16.52 9.95
N GLN A 251 -1.87 17.35 10.04
CA GLN A 251 -1.71 18.77 10.40
C GLN A 251 -1.15 18.94 11.81
N GLN A 252 -1.54 18.09 12.75
CA GLN A 252 -0.98 18.12 14.10
C GLN A 252 0.51 17.73 14.08
N ALA A 253 0.88 16.66 13.38
CA ALA A 253 2.28 16.25 13.24
C ALA A 253 3.13 17.35 12.58
N GLN A 254 2.64 17.96 11.50
CA GLN A 254 3.30 19.07 10.81
C GLN A 254 3.51 20.30 11.71
N ARG A 255 2.59 20.59 12.63
CA ARG A 255 2.78 21.69 13.60
C ARG A 255 3.84 21.37 14.66
N LEU A 256 3.97 20.11 15.03
CA LEU A 256 4.91 19.66 16.06
C LEU A 256 6.34 19.60 15.52
N ASP A 257 6.51 19.06 14.32
CA ASP A 257 7.80 18.92 13.65
C ASP A 257 7.70 19.28 12.15
N PRO A 258 7.68 20.58 11.80
CA PRO A 258 7.46 21.02 10.43
C PRO A 258 8.59 20.65 9.48
N ASN A 259 9.77 20.27 9.98
CA ASN A 259 10.96 19.95 9.18
C ASN A 259 11.13 18.45 8.97
N ASN A 260 10.27 17.60 9.54
CA ASN A 260 10.35 16.16 9.38
C ASN A 260 10.22 15.76 7.90
N PRO A 261 11.23 15.10 7.30
CA PRO A 261 11.15 14.65 5.91
C PRO A 261 9.99 13.68 5.65
N ALA A 262 9.59 12.88 6.64
CA ALA A 262 8.51 11.89 6.50
C ALA A 262 7.14 12.54 6.19
N LEU A 263 6.95 13.82 6.53
CA LEU A 263 5.73 14.56 6.17
C LEU A 263 5.56 14.70 4.66
N SER A 264 6.64 14.65 3.88
CA SER A 264 6.56 14.81 2.43
C SER A 264 5.76 13.69 1.77
N HIS A 265 6.18 12.44 1.91
CA HIS A 265 5.49 11.30 1.30
C HIS A 265 4.12 11.08 1.94
N LEU A 266 3.98 11.29 3.25
CA LEU A 266 2.69 11.18 3.93
C LEU A 266 1.65 12.14 3.35
N GLU A 267 2.01 13.41 3.10
CA GLU A 267 1.09 14.37 2.47
C GLU A 267 0.69 13.94 1.06
N LEU A 268 1.66 13.43 0.28
CA LEU A 268 1.39 13.01 -1.09
C LEU A 268 0.48 11.79 -1.12
N LEU A 269 0.70 10.80 -0.25
CA LEU A 269 -0.15 9.62 -0.12
C LEU A 269 -1.59 10.01 0.26
N LEU A 270 -1.79 10.95 1.19
CA LEU A 270 -3.13 11.43 1.55
C LEU A 270 -3.85 12.14 0.38
N LEU A 271 -3.13 12.97 -0.38
CA LEU A 271 -3.70 13.64 -1.55
C LEU A 271 -4.03 12.64 -2.65
N MET A 272 -3.15 11.66 -2.85
CA MET A 272 -3.32 10.56 -3.77
C MET A 272 -4.54 9.71 -3.41
N GLN A 273 -4.70 9.28 -2.15
CA GLN A 273 -5.88 8.53 -1.69
C GLN A 273 -7.21 9.25 -1.94
N GLN A 274 -7.19 10.58 -2.10
CA GLN A 274 -8.37 11.40 -2.42
C GLN A 274 -8.51 11.75 -3.90
N GLY A 275 -7.66 11.19 -4.78
CA GLY A 275 -7.65 11.52 -6.21
C GLY A 275 -7.19 12.93 -6.53
N LYS A 276 -6.60 13.68 -5.57
CA LYS A 276 -6.17 15.08 -5.73
C LYS A 276 -4.79 15.17 -6.38
N VAL A 277 -4.63 14.57 -7.55
CA VAL A 277 -3.34 14.42 -8.26
C VAL A 277 -2.68 15.78 -8.53
N ASP A 278 -3.42 16.79 -8.97
CA ASP A 278 -2.86 18.12 -9.23
C ASP A 278 -2.28 18.77 -7.96
N GLN A 279 -2.99 18.64 -6.83
CA GLN A 279 -2.51 19.15 -5.54
C GLN A 279 -1.30 18.35 -5.07
N MET A 280 -1.32 17.01 -5.22
CA MET A 280 -0.19 16.14 -4.91
C MET A 280 1.05 16.58 -5.70
N GLN A 281 0.94 16.80 -7.01
CA GLN A 281 2.08 17.25 -7.83
C GLN A 281 2.60 18.63 -7.37
N GLN A 282 1.72 19.58 -7.05
CA GLN A 282 2.12 20.89 -6.53
C GLN A 282 2.84 20.78 -5.18
N ARG A 283 2.31 19.97 -4.26
CA ARG A 283 2.90 19.74 -2.94
C ARG A 283 4.20 18.96 -3.03
N GLY A 284 4.32 17.99 -3.94
CA GLY A 284 5.56 17.25 -4.16
C GLY A 284 6.66 18.15 -4.70
N LYS A 285 6.38 19.04 -5.67
CA LYS A 285 7.34 20.07 -6.12
C LYS A 285 7.81 20.97 -4.98
N TYR A 286 6.89 21.36 -4.09
CA TYR A 286 7.23 22.13 -2.89
C TYR A 286 8.17 21.33 -1.96
N TRP A 287 7.86 20.07 -1.69
CA TRP A 287 8.68 19.21 -0.83
C TRP A 287 10.04 18.93 -1.42
N LEU A 288 10.15 18.64 -2.72
CA LEU A 288 11.44 18.44 -3.39
C LEU A 288 12.39 19.61 -3.21
N LYS A 289 11.90 20.85 -3.38
CA LYS A 289 12.73 22.04 -3.14
C LYS A 289 13.24 22.09 -1.70
N ARG A 290 12.41 21.68 -0.75
CA ARG A 290 12.73 21.71 0.68
C ARG A 290 13.70 20.58 1.06
N LEU A 291 13.44 19.35 0.63
CA LEU A 291 14.26 18.16 0.88
C LEU A 291 15.66 18.34 0.29
N ASN A 292 15.78 18.82 -0.95
CA ASN A 292 17.08 19.15 -1.55
C ASN A 292 17.88 20.18 -0.74
N GLY A 293 17.20 21.15 -0.09
CA GLY A 293 17.86 22.11 0.79
C GLY A 293 18.33 21.51 2.12
N MET A 294 17.75 20.40 2.55
CA MET A 294 18.10 19.68 3.80
C MET A 294 19.13 18.57 3.56
N ASN A 295 19.16 17.99 2.36
CA ASN A 295 19.96 16.83 2.01
C ASN A 295 21.45 17.19 1.77
N ARG A 296 22.24 17.28 2.84
CA ARG A 296 23.67 17.66 2.76
C ARG A 296 24.60 16.47 2.52
N SER A 297 24.20 15.28 2.95
CA SER A 297 25.01 14.06 3.00
C SER A 297 24.49 12.94 2.09
N GLY A 298 23.41 13.17 1.33
CA GLY A 298 22.77 12.13 0.49
C GLY A 298 21.75 11.27 1.24
N GLU A 299 21.58 11.46 2.55
CA GLU A 299 20.68 10.67 3.40
C GLU A 299 19.20 10.69 2.97
N LEU A 300 18.79 11.68 2.17
CA LEU A 300 17.40 11.80 1.69
C LEU A 300 17.23 11.44 0.22
N ASP A 301 18.25 10.89 -0.45
CA ASP A 301 18.22 10.61 -1.89
C ASP A 301 17.07 9.66 -2.26
N GLU A 302 16.91 8.54 -1.55
CA GLU A 302 15.82 7.57 -1.79
C GLU A 302 14.43 8.21 -1.66
N LEU A 303 14.23 9.03 -0.61
CA LEU A 303 12.97 9.73 -0.40
C LEU A 303 12.74 10.77 -1.51
N ILE A 304 13.78 11.50 -1.90
CA ILE A 304 13.70 12.49 -2.99
C ILE A 304 13.31 11.80 -4.29
N ASP A 305 13.93 10.66 -4.62
CA ASP A 305 13.64 9.87 -5.81
C ASP A 305 12.22 9.31 -5.79
N MET A 306 11.78 8.79 -4.65
CA MET A 306 10.39 8.36 -4.46
C MET A 306 9.41 9.50 -4.73
N ILE A 307 9.62 10.69 -4.14
CA ILE A 307 8.75 11.85 -4.34
C ILE A 307 8.78 12.30 -5.81
N GLN A 308 9.94 12.28 -6.48
CA GLN A 308 10.06 12.58 -7.90
C GLN A 308 9.24 11.59 -8.75
N GLY A 309 9.34 10.30 -8.44
CA GLY A 309 8.53 9.25 -9.08
C GLY A 309 7.03 9.53 -8.91
N MET A 310 6.58 9.75 -7.66
CA MET A 310 5.17 10.00 -7.37
C MET A 310 4.57 11.18 -8.14
N ILE A 311 5.34 12.25 -8.40
CA ILE A 311 4.84 13.43 -9.13
C ILE A 311 5.02 13.37 -10.65
N SER A 312 5.92 12.53 -11.16
CA SER A 312 6.24 12.45 -12.59
C SER A 312 5.54 11.29 -13.28
N ASP A 313 5.45 10.14 -12.62
CA ASP A 313 4.80 8.93 -13.09
C ASP A 313 4.22 8.14 -11.91
N THR A 314 3.07 8.60 -11.42
CA THR A 314 2.39 8.04 -10.24
C THR A 314 2.06 6.56 -10.45
N SER A 315 1.52 6.19 -11.61
CA SER A 315 1.12 4.81 -11.87
C SER A 315 2.31 3.86 -11.89
N SER A 316 3.43 4.20 -12.54
CA SER A 316 4.63 3.35 -12.52
C SER A 316 5.21 3.20 -11.11
N THR A 317 5.29 4.30 -10.37
CA THR A 317 5.80 4.29 -8.99
C THR A 317 4.94 3.40 -8.10
N MET A 318 3.61 3.53 -8.20
CA MET A 318 2.67 2.69 -7.43
C MET A 318 2.66 1.24 -7.91
N GLY A 319 2.81 1.02 -9.23
CA GLY A 319 2.91 -0.30 -9.82
C GLY A 319 4.10 -1.07 -9.26
N ALA A 320 5.27 -0.43 -9.16
CA ALA A 320 6.48 -1.03 -8.58
C ALA A 320 6.32 -1.35 -7.08
N LEU A 321 5.64 -0.48 -6.32
CA LEU A 321 5.35 -0.75 -4.90
C LEU A 321 4.37 -1.92 -4.74
N HIS A 322 3.34 -1.99 -5.57
CA HIS A 322 2.36 -3.07 -5.53
C HIS A 322 2.97 -4.39 -5.99
N ASP A 323 3.92 -4.37 -6.93
CA ASP A 323 4.58 -5.56 -7.46
C ASP A 323 5.24 -6.43 -6.37
N GLN A 324 5.67 -5.80 -5.27
CA GLN A 324 6.21 -6.49 -4.08
C GLN A 324 5.17 -7.38 -3.37
N LEU A 325 3.88 -7.03 -3.45
CA LEU A 325 2.77 -7.77 -2.87
C LEU A 325 2.12 -8.71 -3.89
N THR A 326 1.96 -8.23 -5.12
CA THR A 326 1.32 -8.95 -6.22
C THR A 326 2.24 -8.92 -7.44
N PRO A 327 3.09 -9.95 -7.63
CA PRO A 327 4.01 -10.02 -8.75
C PRO A 327 3.31 -9.87 -10.11
N GLY A 328 3.86 -9.04 -10.99
CA GLY A 328 3.35 -8.80 -12.35
C GLY A 328 2.51 -7.52 -12.49
N VAL A 329 2.17 -6.84 -11.38
CA VAL A 329 1.47 -5.55 -11.43
C VAL A 329 2.32 -4.49 -12.13
N GLY A 330 3.63 -4.44 -11.85
CA GLY A 330 4.55 -3.50 -12.51
C GLY A 330 4.60 -3.71 -14.03
N HIS A 331 4.57 -4.98 -14.46
CA HIS A 331 4.55 -5.35 -15.88
C HIS A 331 3.26 -4.91 -16.56
N LEU A 332 2.10 -5.17 -15.95
CA LEU A 332 0.80 -4.73 -16.46
C LEU A 332 0.74 -3.20 -16.59
N VAL A 333 1.15 -2.46 -15.55
CA VAL A 333 1.16 -0.99 -15.58
C VAL A 333 2.01 -0.48 -16.74
N THR A 334 3.20 -1.04 -16.93
CA THR A 334 4.11 -0.68 -18.03
C THR A 334 3.44 -0.93 -19.39
N TRP A 335 2.81 -2.09 -19.58
CA TRP A 335 2.08 -2.41 -20.80
C TRP A 335 0.92 -1.44 -21.06
N LEU A 336 0.11 -1.14 -20.05
CA LEU A 336 -1.02 -0.21 -20.15
C LEU A 336 -0.57 1.20 -20.56
N GLN A 337 0.53 1.69 -19.99
CA GLN A 337 1.10 2.98 -20.36
C GLN A 337 1.55 3.02 -21.82
N GLN A 338 2.15 1.95 -22.31
CA GLN A 338 2.54 1.84 -23.72
C GLN A 338 1.30 1.81 -24.62
N ALA A 339 0.27 1.05 -24.24
CA ALA A 339 -0.99 0.99 -24.97
C ALA A 339 -1.67 2.36 -25.08
N ILE A 340 -1.68 3.17 -24.03
CA ILE A 340 -2.28 4.52 -24.07
C ILE A 340 -1.49 5.50 -24.91
N LYS A 341 -0.15 5.39 -24.93
CA LYS A 341 0.70 6.22 -25.80
C LYS A 341 0.39 5.98 -27.28
N LYS A 342 0.01 4.76 -27.64
CA LYS A 342 -0.37 4.38 -29.00
C LYS A 342 -1.59 3.43 -28.99
N PRO A 343 -2.81 3.96 -28.77
CA PRO A 343 -4.00 3.13 -28.63
C PRO A 343 -4.28 2.34 -29.90
N PRO A 344 -4.44 1.01 -29.84
CA PRO A 344 -4.86 0.23 -31.00
C PRO A 344 -6.32 0.52 -31.35
N GLU A 345 -6.70 0.22 -32.59
CA GLU A 345 -8.09 0.21 -33.00
C GLU A 345 -8.90 -0.85 -32.25
N ALA A 346 -10.19 -0.59 -32.06
CA ALA A 346 -11.13 -1.55 -31.48
C ALA A 346 -11.03 -2.92 -32.17
N MET A 347 -11.00 -4.01 -31.40
CA MET A 347 -10.96 -5.38 -31.92
C MET A 347 -12.35 -5.93 -32.23
N GLU A 348 -13.37 -5.38 -31.59
CA GLU A 348 -14.76 -5.66 -31.83
C GLU A 348 -15.42 -4.56 -32.65
N LYS A 349 -16.64 -4.84 -33.12
CA LYS A 349 -17.55 -3.89 -33.73
C LYS A 349 -18.97 -4.17 -33.27
N MET A 350 -19.82 -3.15 -33.31
CA MET A 350 -21.26 -3.34 -33.15
C MET A 350 -21.86 -3.87 -34.46
N HIS A 351 -22.73 -4.87 -34.32
CA HIS A 351 -23.54 -5.42 -35.40
C HIS A 351 -25.01 -5.40 -34.97
N ILE A 352 -25.88 -4.88 -35.83
CA ILE A 352 -27.33 -4.91 -35.58
C ILE A 352 -27.81 -6.34 -35.83
N PHE A 353 -28.48 -6.90 -34.81
CA PHE A 353 -29.07 -8.23 -34.80
C PHE A 353 -30.55 -8.08 -34.38
N ASP A 354 -31.46 -8.24 -35.34
CA ASP A 354 -32.89 -7.95 -35.19
C ASP A 354 -33.18 -6.53 -34.65
N ASP A 355 -33.76 -6.40 -33.47
CA ASP A 355 -34.12 -5.16 -32.78
C ASP A 355 -33.10 -4.75 -31.70
N CYS A 356 -31.90 -5.34 -31.72
CA CYS A 356 -30.84 -5.05 -30.77
C CYS A 356 -29.46 -5.02 -31.45
N CYS A 357 -28.45 -4.62 -30.69
CA CYS A 357 -27.05 -4.71 -31.10
C CYS A 357 -26.35 -5.88 -30.43
N GLN A 358 -25.40 -6.48 -31.14
CA GLN A 358 -24.45 -7.45 -30.63
C GLN A 358 -23.02 -6.93 -30.86
N ILE A 359 -22.15 -7.07 -29.86
CA ILE A 359 -20.72 -6.86 -30.01
C ILE A 359 -20.09 -8.14 -30.57
N VAL A 360 -19.37 -8.02 -31.68
CA VAL A 360 -18.73 -9.16 -32.34
C VAL A 360 -17.29 -8.80 -32.75
N PRO A 361 -16.37 -9.78 -32.88
CA PRO A 361 -15.04 -9.51 -33.40
C PRO A 361 -15.09 -8.84 -34.79
N LYS A 362 -14.25 -7.82 -35.02
CA LYS A 362 -14.30 -7.04 -36.27
C LYS A 362 -13.92 -7.87 -37.50
N ASN A 363 -13.01 -8.83 -37.32
CA ASN A 363 -12.51 -9.74 -38.36
C ASN A 363 -12.06 -11.09 -37.77
N ARG A 364 -11.65 -12.02 -38.65
CA ARG A 364 -11.23 -13.38 -38.27
C ARG A 364 -9.95 -13.42 -37.40
N ALA A 365 -9.04 -12.46 -37.58
CA ALA A 365 -7.83 -12.38 -36.76
C ALA A 365 -8.19 -12.00 -35.32
N SER A 366 -9.04 -10.99 -35.14
CA SER A 366 -9.58 -10.62 -33.83
C SER A 366 -10.33 -11.79 -33.19
N ALA A 367 -11.21 -12.48 -33.94
CA ALA A 367 -11.94 -13.63 -33.41
C ALA A 367 -11.00 -14.75 -32.90
N LYS A 368 -9.94 -15.06 -33.65
CA LYS A 368 -8.96 -16.07 -33.24
C LYS A 368 -8.23 -15.65 -31.96
N LEU A 369 -7.76 -14.41 -31.90
CA LEU A 369 -6.95 -13.94 -30.79
C LEU A 369 -7.78 -13.78 -29.51
N LEU A 370 -9.03 -13.30 -29.62
CA LEU A 370 -9.97 -13.24 -28.49
C LEU A 370 -10.38 -14.63 -28.00
N GLY A 371 -10.51 -15.61 -28.90
CA GLY A 371 -10.72 -17.00 -28.50
C GLY A 371 -9.54 -17.54 -27.69
N GLN A 372 -8.31 -17.27 -28.12
CA GLN A 372 -7.10 -17.65 -27.39
C GLN A 372 -7.03 -17.00 -26.00
N TRP A 373 -7.40 -15.71 -25.90
CA TRP A 373 -7.47 -15.01 -24.63
C TRP A 373 -8.50 -15.65 -23.70
N ASN A 374 -9.71 -15.88 -24.20
CA ASN A 374 -10.78 -16.49 -23.42
C ASN A 374 -10.40 -17.91 -22.93
N ASP A 375 -9.79 -18.73 -23.78
CA ASP A 375 -9.30 -20.06 -23.40
C ASP A 375 -8.23 -19.98 -22.30
N LEU A 376 -7.34 -18.98 -22.38
CA LEU A 376 -6.30 -18.74 -21.39
C LEU A 376 -6.87 -18.32 -20.04
N ILE A 377 -7.78 -17.35 -20.02
CA ILE A 377 -8.42 -16.87 -18.78
C ILE A 377 -9.30 -17.95 -18.15
N CYS A 378 -10.04 -18.73 -18.95
CA CYS A 378 -10.80 -19.87 -18.43
C CYS A 378 -9.93 -20.94 -17.74
N GLN A 379 -8.66 -21.07 -18.15
CA GLN A 379 -7.71 -22.02 -17.55
C GLN A 379 -7.00 -21.46 -16.32
N ASN A 380 -7.11 -20.15 -16.08
CA ASN A 380 -6.43 -19.43 -15.00
C ASN A 380 -7.46 -18.58 -14.25
N GLU A 381 -8.36 -19.25 -13.50
CA GLU A 381 -9.42 -18.56 -12.73
C GLU A 381 -8.84 -17.51 -11.76
N GLU A 382 -7.62 -17.74 -11.25
CA GLU A 382 -6.86 -16.79 -10.44
C GLU A 382 -5.64 -16.24 -11.22
N MET A 383 -5.86 -15.17 -12.01
CA MET A 383 -4.83 -14.58 -12.89
C MET A 383 -3.53 -14.20 -12.17
N TRP A 384 -3.61 -13.79 -10.91
CA TRP A 384 -2.45 -13.30 -10.14
C TRP A 384 -1.63 -14.41 -9.48
N GLU A 385 -2.15 -15.63 -9.36
CA GLU A 385 -1.34 -16.79 -8.92
C GLU A 385 -0.35 -17.21 -10.01
N GLN A 386 -0.72 -17.05 -11.28
CA GLN A 386 0.10 -17.36 -12.45
C GLN A 386 0.09 -16.16 -13.41
N PRO A 387 0.84 -15.09 -13.10
CA PRO A 387 0.78 -13.85 -13.87
C PRO A 387 1.41 -13.96 -15.27
N ASN A 388 2.44 -14.81 -15.42
CA ASN A 388 3.27 -14.85 -16.63
C ASN A 388 2.49 -15.21 -17.92
N PRO A 389 1.66 -16.27 -17.98
CA PRO A 389 1.05 -16.70 -19.25
C PRO A 389 0.19 -15.63 -19.94
N TRP A 390 -0.61 -14.88 -19.17
CA TRP A 390 -1.46 -13.84 -19.74
C TRP A 390 -0.72 -12.52 -19.95
N LEU A 391 0.27 -12.17 -19.11
CA LEU A 391 1.15 -11.02 -19.34
C LEU A 391 1.97 -11.19 -20.61
N GLU A 392 2.59 -12.35 -20.82
CA GLU A 392 3.34 -12.66 -22.04
C GLU A 392 2.45 -12.58 -23.30
N MET A 393 1.18 -12.98 -23.17
CA MET A 393 0.21 -12.85 -24.25
C MET A 393 -0.07 -11.38 -24.59
N LEU A 394 -0.26 -10.52 -23.59
CA LEU A 394 -0.46 -9.09 -23.79
C LEU A 394 0.77 -8.41 -24.42
N GLU A 395 1.98 -8.75 -23.97
CA GLU A 395 3.22 -8.21 -24.52
C GLU A 395 3.43 -8.60 -25.98
N LYS A 396 3.14 -9.86 -26.31
CA LYS A 396 3.26 -10.37 -27.69
C LYS A 396 2.19 -9.80 -28.62
N HIS A 397 1.03 -9.46 -28.08
CA HIS A 397 -0.14 -9.01 -28.83
C HIS A 397 -0.71 -7.69 -28.28
N PRO A 398 -0.01 -6.56 -28.45
CA PRO A 398 -0.45 -5.26 -27.96
C PRO A 398 -1.81 -4.80 -28.55
N GLU A 399 -2.24 -5.36 -29.67
CA GLU A 399 -3.58 -5.15 -30.23
C GLU A 399 -4.72 -5.57 -29.28
N LEU A 400 -4.45 -6.46 -28.30
CA LEU A 400 -5.41 -6.85 -27.26
C LEU A 400 -5.88 -5.66 -26.41
N ALA A 401 -5.10 -4.58 -26.33
CA ALA A 401 -5.52 -3.33 -25.68
C ALA A 401 -6.69 -2.65 -26.42
N GLY A 402 -7.06 -3.12 -27.61
CA GLY A 402 -8.22 -2.69 -28.37
C GLY A 402 -9.49 -3.48 -28.07
N SER A 403 -9.43 -4.51 -27.23
CA SER A 403 -10.56 -5.38 -26.92
C SER A 403 -11.29 -4.97 -25.66
N ILE A 404 -12.61 -4.80 -25.77
CA ILE A 404 -13.44 -4.52 -24.59
C ILE A 404 -13.59 -5.73 -23.67
N VAL A 405 -13.44 -6.95 -24.23
CA VAL A 405 -13.46 -8.20 -23.45
C VAL A 405 -12.21 -8.27 -22.57
N VAL A 406 -11.02 -8.13 -23.17
CA VAL A 406 -9.74 -8.14 -22.45
C VAL A 406 -9.70 -7.06 -21.38
N ILE A 407 -10.12 -5.84 -21.73
CA ILE A 407 -10.18 -4.73 -20.76
C ILE A 407 -11.14 -5.05 -19.61
N GLY A 408 -12.29 -5.67 -19.89
CA GLY A 408 -13.24 -6.10 -18.86
C GLY A 408 -12.65 -7.14 -17.90
N ASP A 409 -11.94 -8.14 -18.43
CA ASP A 409 -11.27 -9.16 -17.62
C ASP A 409 -10.16 -8.55 -16.75
N LEU A 410 -9.36 -7.64 -17.32
CA LEU A 410 -8.32 -6.91 -16.57
C LEU A 410 -8.92 -6.02 -15.48
N ILE A 411 -10.03 -5.32 -15.75
CA ILE A 411 -10.74 -4.53 -14.73
C ILE A 411 -11.20 -5.44 -13.60
N GLN A 412 -11.81 -6.58 -13.92
CA GLN A 412 -12.27 -7.51 -12.91
C GLN A 412 -11.11 -8.06 -12.07
N SER A 413 -9.98 -8.39 -12.70
CA SER A 413 -8.82 -8.95 -11.99
C SER A 413 -8.09 -7.95 -11.11
N VAL A 414 -7.89 -6.70 -11.56
CA VAL A 414 -7.14 -5.71 -10.77
C VAL A 414 -7.95 -5.15 -9.60
N TYR A 415 -9.28 -5.09 -9.71
CA TYR A 415 -10.15 -4.58 -8.62
C TYR A 415 -10.47 -5.64 -7.56
N GLN A 416 -10.11 -6.89 -7.81
CA GLN A 416 -10.10 -7.95 -6.80
C GLN A 416 -8.81 -7.94 -5.96
N LEU A 417 -7.81 -7.13 -6.33
CA LEU A 417 -6.57 -7.02 -5.56
C LEU A 417 -6.81 -6.27 -4.25
N ASP A 418 -6.46 -6.92 -3.14
CA ASP A 418 -6.32 -6.30 -1.83
C ASP A 418 -5.05 -5.44 -1.81
N GLY A 419 -5.12 -4.25 -2.40
CA GLY A 419 -3.98 -3.33 -2.45
C GLY A 419 -4.38 -1.87 -2.28
N PRO A 420 -3.45 -1.02 -1.82
CA PRO A 420 -3.72 0.39 -1.63
C PRO A 420 -4.01 1.07 -2.98
N ASN A 421 -5.23 1.59 -3.11
CA ASN A 421 -5.68 2.46 -4.19
C ASN A 421 -5.48 1.91 -5.63
N PRO A 422 -6.21 0.85 -6.01
CA PRO A 422 -6.15 0.27 -7.36
C PRO A 422 -6.55 1.27 -8.46
N VAL A 423 -7.42 2.23 -8.15
CA VAL A 423 -7.88 3.26 -9.10
C VAL A 423 -6.72 4.07 -9.66
N ILE A 424 -5.74 4.44 -8.83
CA ILE A 424 -4.61 5.27 -9.26
C ILE A 424 -3.51 4.44 -9.91
N THR A 425 -3.19 3.29 -9.33
CA THR A 425 -2.21 2.35 -9.88
C THR A 425 -2.61 1.95 -11.31
N PHE A 426 -3.89 1.63 -11.50
CA PHE A 426 -4.47 1.23 -12.78
C PHE A 426 -5.23 2.37 -13.48
N GLN A 427 -4.91 3.64 -13.19
CA GLN A 427 -5.43 4.78 -13.96
C GLN A 427 -5.25 4.60 -15.47
N PRO A 428 -4.11 4.07 -15.96
CA PRO A 428 -3.96 3.72 -17.37
C PRO A 428 -5.08 2.81 -17.90
N LEU A 429 -5.48 1.77 -17.16
CA LEU A 429 -6.56 0.86 -17.55
C LEU A 429 -7.90 1.59 -17.67
N ILE A 430 -8.22 2.48 -16.73
CA ILE A 430 -9.43 3.31 -16.76
C ILE A 430 -9.45 4.19 -18.03
N MET A 431 -8.34 4.87 -18.32
CA MET A 431 -8.22 5.72 -19.51
C MET A 431 -8.36 4.92 -20.81
N LEU A 432 -7.71 3.75 -20.88
CA LEU A 432 -7.81 2.85 -22.01
C LEU A 432 -9.24 2.34 -22.19
N ALA A 433 -9.90 1.94 -21.10
CA ALA A 433 -11.30 1.51 -21.11
C ALA A 433 -12.23 2.61 -21.63
N MET A 434 -12.12 3.84 -21.12
CA MET A 434 -12.90 4.98 -21.61
C MET A 434 -12.69 5.22 -23.11
N LEU A 435 -11.45 5.13 -23.58
CA LEU A 435 -11.10 5.31 -25.00
C LEU A 435 -11.74 4.23 -25.88
N GLN A 436 -11.62 2.95 -25.48
CA GLN A 436 -12.14 1.84 -26.27
C GLN A 436 -13.67 1.78 -26.26
N VAL A 437 -14.32 2.05 -25.12
CA VAL A 437 -15.78 2.15 -25.06
C VAL A 437 -16.27 3.27 -25.98
N LYS A 438 -15.66 4.46 -25.93
CA LYS A 438 -16.06 5.60 -26.78
C LYS A 438 -15.83 5.33 -28.27
N SER A 439 -14.83 4.53 -28.60
CA SER A 439 -14.54 4.10 -29.98
C SER A 439 -15.56 3.08 -30.50
N LEU A 440 -15.97 2.14 -29.63
CA LEU A 440 -16.83 1.02 -30.00
C LEU A 440 -18.32 1.37 -29.96
N ILE A 441 -18.77 2.16 -28.99
CA ILE A 441 -20.19 2.35 -28.66
C ILE A 441 -20.58 3.83 -28.81
N PRO A 442 -21.61 4.16 -29.61
CA PRO A 442 -22.10 5.53 -29.72
C PRO A 442 -22.84 5.97 -28.45
N MET A 443 -22.70 7.25 -28.09
CA MET A 443 -23.42 7.86 -26.95
C MET A 443 -24.95 7.82 -27.10
N GLN A 444 -25.43 7.78 -28.34
CA GLN A 444 -26.83 7.67 -28.72
C GLN A 444 -26.99 6.45 -29.63
N PRO A 445 -27.19 5.24 -29.06
CA PRO A 445 -27.35 4.02 -29.84
C PRO A 445 -28.72 4.03 -30.54
N GLU A 446 -28.75 3.58 -31.81
CA GLU A 446 -30.02 3.41 -32.55
C GLU A 446 -30.85 2.23 -32.05
N GLN A 447 -30.18 1.20 -31.55
CA GLN A 447 -30.78 -0.03 -31.01
C GLN A 447 -30.11 -0.40 -29.67
N PRO A 448 -30.83 -1.00 -28.72
CA PRO A 448 -30.29 -1.36 -27.42
C PRO A 448 -29.20 -2.43 -27.51
N LEU A 449 -28.24 -2.35 -26.61
CA LEU A 449 -27.23 -3.35 -26.32
C LEU A 449 -27.74 -4.24 -25.16
N VAL A 450 -28.60 -5.21 -25.46
CA VAL A 450 -29.33 -5.98 -24.44
C VAL A 450 -28.43 -6.93 -23.65
N TRP A 451 -28.66 -7.07 -22.34
CA TRP A 451 -27.90 -7.94 -21.44
C TRP A 451 -28.03 -9.44 -21.72
N ALA A 452 -29.15 -9.86 -22.30
CA ALA A 452 -29.42 -11.27 -22.59
C ALA A 452 -28.44 -11.85 -23.61
N ILE A 453 -27.86 -11.00 -24.46
CA ILE A 453 -26.78 -11.35 -25.39
C ILE A 453 -25.47 -11.37 -24.60
N MET A 454 -24.85 -12.54 -24.49
CA MET A 454 -23.68 -12.76 -23.65
C MET A 454 -22.50 -11.87 -24.08
N GLU A 455 -22.32 -11.67 -25.38
CA GLU A 455 -21.23 -10.88 -25.96
C GLU A 455 -21.31 -9.39 -25.63
N ASN A 456 -22.48 -8.90 -25.21
CA ASN A 456 -22.67 -7.50 -24.82
C ASN A 456 -22.23 -7.21 -23.38
N ARG A 457 -22.22 -8.23 -22.52
CA ARG A 457 -22.02 -8.06 -21.08
C ARG A 457 -20.66 -7.44 -20.73
N PRO A 458 -19.53 -7.82 -21.36
CA PRO A 458 -18.24 -7.20 -21.05
C PRO A 458 -18.29 -5.68 -21.21
N ALA A 459 -18.82 -5.16 -22.31
CA ALA A 459 -18.89 -3.72 -22.52
C ALA A 459 -19.81 -3.00 -21.53
N LEU A 460 -20.98 -3.58 -21.25
CA LEU A 460 -21.92 -3.03 -20.26
C LEU A 460 -21.31 -2.99 -18.85
N ARG A 461 -20.57 -4.05 -18.47
CA ARG A 461 -19.85 -4.10 -17.19
C ARG A 461 -18.74 -3.06 -17.13
N VAL A 462 -17.96 -2.89 -18.20
CA VAL A 462 -16.91 -1.86 -18.26
C VAL A 462 -17.51 -0.46 -18.09
N ILE A 463 -18.62 -0.14 -18.75
CA ILE A 463 -19.27 1.18 -18.57
C ILE A 463 -19.79 1.35 -17.14
N GLY A 464 -20.38 0.31 -16.54
CA GLY A 464 -20.85 0.36 -15.14
C GLY A 464 -19.70 0.61 -14.18
N PHE A 465 -18.62 -0.13 -14.35
CA PHE A 465 -17.38 0.07 -13.61
C PHE A 465 -16.82 1.50 -13.77
N LEU A 466 -16.80 2.04 -14.99
CA LEU A 466 -16.35 3.41 -15.23
C LEU A 466 -17.24 4.43 -14.52
N ALA A 467 -18.56 4.22 -14.51
CA ALA A 467 -19.49 5.10 -13.80
C ALA A 467 -19.23 5.12 -12.28
N ASP A 468 -19.05 3.95 -11.68
CA ASP A 468 -18.73 3.81 -10.25
C ASP A 468 -17.36 4.42 -9.93
N THR A 469 -16.38 4.26 -10.83
CA THR A 469 -15.06 4.89 -10.71
C THR A 469 -15.15 6.41 -10.73
N MET A 470 -15.96 6.99 -11.63
CA MET A 470 -16.15 8.45 -11.69
C MET A 470 -16.84 8.97 -10.41
N GLU A 471 -17.83 8.25 -9.87
CA GLU A 471 -18.47 8.62 -8.60
C GLU A 471 -17.48 8.59 -7.44
N ASN A 472 -16.63 7.55 -7.36
CA ASN A 472 -15.57 7.46 -6.34
C ASN A 472 -14.55 8.62 -6.45
N LEU A 473 -14.35 9.16 -7.65
CA LEU A 473 -13.52 10.34 -7.91
C LEU A 473 -14.25 11.67 -7.68
N ASN A 474 -15.49 11.65 -7.18
CA ASN A 474 -16.37 12.81 -7.00
C ASN A 474 -16.73 13.54 -8.32
N GLU A 475 -16.67 12.83 -9.45
CA GLU A 475 -17.10 13.30 -10.76
C GLU A 475 -18.58 12.93 -11.01
N ASP A 476 -19.46 13.31 -10.08
CA ASP A 476 -20.88 12.88 -10.02
C ASP A 476 -21.63 13.11 -11.33
N LYS A 477 -21.33 14.21 -12.03
CA LYS A 477 -21.96 14.53 -13.31
C LYS A 477 -21.57 13.52 -14.41
N THR A 478 -20.29 13.18 -14.49
CA THR A 478 -19.78 12.21 -15.47
C THR A 478 -20.32 10.82 -15.14
N ALA A 479 -20.36 10.45 -13.85
CA ALA A 479 -20.97 9.20 -13.39
C ALA A 479 -22.45 9.11 -13.80
N LEU A 480 -23.21 10.19 -13.58
CA LEU A 480 -24.62 10.27 -14.00
C LEU A 480 -24.79 10.11 -15.51
N GLU A 481 -24.00 10.84 -16.32
CA GLU A 481 -24.06 10.74 -17.79
C GLU A 481 -23.76 9.31 -18.29
N MET A 482 -22.82 8.61 -17.65
CA MET A 482 -22.51 7.20 -17.94
C MET A 482 -23.65 6.26 -17.53
N ARG A 483 -24.26 6.45 -16.36
CA ARG A 483 -25.41 5.64 -15.90
C ARG A 483 -26.64 5.85 -16.79
N GLU A 484 -26.94 7.08 -17.17
CA GLU A 484 -27.99 7.37 -18.16
C GLU A 484 -27.71 6.71 -19.51
N TRP A 485 -26.43 6.68 -19.93
CA TRP A 485 -26.04 5.98 -21.15
C TRP A 485 -26.24 4.48 -21.04
N LEU A 486 -25.93 3.87 -19.90
CA LEU A 486 -26.24 2.47 -19.62
C LEU A 486 -27.74 2.18 -19.69
N LEU A 487 -28.59 3.08 -19.18
CA LEU A 487 -30.05 2.91 -19.28
C LEU A 487 -30.56 2.99 -20.72
N ARG A 488 -29.92 3.81 -21.58
CA ARG A 488 -30.22 3.82 -23.03
C ARG A 488 -29.75 2.54 -23.74
N LEU A 489 -28.57 2.03 -23.36
CA LEU A 489 -28.00 0.82 -23.94
C LEU A 489 -28.74 -0.44 -23.47
N ASN A 490 -29.03 -0.54 -22.18
CA ASN A 490 -29.65 -1.68 -21.54
C ASN A 490 -30.93 -1.24 -20.80
N PRO A 491 -32.07 -1.03 -21.51
CA PRO A 491 -33.29 -0.50 -20.92
C PRO A 491 -33.89 -1.33 -19.78
N ASN A 492 -33.64 -2.64 -19.76
CA ASN A 492 -34.07 -3.52 -18.67
C ASN A 492 -33.22 -3.38 -17.40
N ASP A 493 -32.11 -2.62 -17.48
CA ASP A 493 -31.23 -2.27 -16.38
C ASP A 493 -30.86 -3.45 -15.46
N ASN A 494 -30.33 -4.51 -16.09
CA ASN A 494 -29.88 -5.70 -15.38
C ASN A 494 -28.74 -5.43 -14.38
N GLN A 495 -28.10 -4.26 -14.46
CA GLN A 495 -27.02 -3.85 -13.56
C GLN A 495 -27.51 -2.97 -12.39
N GLY A 496 -28.78 -2.52 -12.39
CA GLY A 496 -29.35 -1.75 -11.29
C GLY A 496 -28.98 -0.26 -11.28
N MET A 497 -28.57 0.31 -12.41
CA MET A 497 -28.16 1.72 -12.53
C MET A 497 -29.31 2.70 -12.25
N ARG A 498 -30.56 2.31 -12.50
CA ARG A 498 -31.74 3.18 -12.36
C ARG A 498 -31.93 3.69 -10.93
N SER A 499 -31.57 2.89 -9.92
CA SER A 499 -31.68 3.24 -8.51
C SER A 499 -30.78 4.43 -8.19
N GLU A 500 -29.54 4.40 -8.68
CA GLU A 500 -28.57 5.48 -8.49
C GLU A 500 -28.92 6.74 -9.28
N VAL A 501 -29.43 6.58 -10.51
CA VAL A 501 -29.90 7.71 -11.33
C VAL A 501 -31.06 8.42 -10.63
N VAL A 502 -32.06 7.70 -10.10
CA VAL A 502 -33.18 8.31 -9.37
C VAL A 502 -32.70 9.07 -8.13
N ASN A 503 -31.82 8.47 -7.33
CA ASN A 503 -31.29 9.15 -6.14
C ASN A 503 -30.49 10.41 -6.52
N THR A 504 -29.74 10.36 -7.61
CA THR A 504 -28.97 11.50 -8.12
C THR A 504 -29.87 12.61 -8.66
N TYR A 505 -30.89 12.28 -9.46
CA TYR A 505 -31.89 13.26 -9.92
C TYR A 505 -32.59 13.95 -8.75
N LEU A 506 -32.97 13.20 -7.71
CA LEU A 506 -33.57 13.78 -6.53
C LEU A 506 -32.61 14.69 -5.74
N ARG A 507 -31.31 14.38 -5.68
CA ARG A 507 -30.29 15.27 -5.10
C ARG A 507 -30.17 16.57 -5.90
N LEU A 508 -30.20 16.48 -7.22
CA LEU A 508 -30.09 17.62 -8.14
C LEU A 508 -31.40 18.42 -8.29
N GLY A 509 -32.52 17.89 -7.79
CA GLY A 509 -33.84 18.52 -7.90
C GLY A 509 -34.55 18.30 -9.24
N CYS A 510 -34.06 17.36 -10.07
CA CYS A 510 -34.62 16.96 -11.35
C CYS A 510 -35.86 16.06 -11.15
N ASN A 511 -36.92 16.62 -10.55
CA ASN A 511 -38.10 15.84 -10.14
C ASN A 511 -38.92 15.34 -11.35
N ASP A 512 -39.02 16.11 -12.42
CA ASP A 512 -39.73 15.68 -13.64
C ASP A 512 -39.01 14.50 -14.32
N ASP A 513 -37.69 14.55 -14.42
CA ASP A 513 -36.88 13.45 -14.96
C ASP A 513 -36.97 12.20 -14.08
N THR A 514 -37.03 12.37 -12.75
CA THR A 514 -37.28 11.25 -11.82
C THR A 514 -38.62 10.57 -12.10
N VAL A 515 -39.69 11.34 -12.29
CA VAL A 515 -41.02 10.80 -12.62
C VAL A 515 -41.00 10.09 -13.98
N ALA A 516 -40.37 10.69 -14.98
CA ALA A 516 -40.25 10.10 -16.32
C ALA A 516 -39.50 8.77 -16.30
N LEU A 517 -38.36 8.71 -15.59
CA LEU A 517 -37.58 7.48 -15.45
C LEU A 517 -38.36 6.40 -14.68
N CYS A 518 -38.97 6.74 -13.55
CA CYS A 518 -39.76 5.78 -12.77
C CYS A 518 -40.98 5.26 -13.53
N ALA A 519 -41.55 6.04 -14.45
CA ALA A 519 -42.64 5.59 -15.31
C ALA A 519 -42.21 4.51 -16.33
N HIS A 520 -40.91 4.40 -16.62
CA HIS A 520 -40.35 3.32 -17.44
C HIS A 520 -40.32 1.97 -16.70
N TYR A 521 -40.36 1.99 -15.37
CA TYR A 521 -40.31 0.82 -14.49
C TYR A 521 -41.51 0.78 -13.52
N PRO A 522 -42.75 0.65 -14.01
CA PRO A 522 -43.95 0.76 -13.18
C PRO A 522 -44.08 -0.34 -12.12
N GLU A 523 -43.62 -1.55 -12.44
CA GLU A 523 -43.71 -2.75 -11.60
C GLU A 523 -42.40 -3.05 -10.85
N ASP A 524 -41.51 -2.07 -10.76
CA ASP A 524 -40.23 -2.26 -10.06
C ASP A 524 -40.44 -2.41 -8.55
N PHE A 525 -39.69 -3.33 -7.95
CA PHE A 525 -39.66 -3.53 -6.50
C PHE A 525 -38.55 -2.71 -5.82
N ASP A 526 -37.64 -2.09 -6.58
CA ASP A 526 -36.55 -1.29 -6.03
C ASP A 526 -37.08 -0.11 -5.19
N VAL A 527 -36.49 0.07 -4.00
CA VAL A 527 -36.91 1.08 -3.03
C VAL A 527 -36.62 2.49 -3.52
N SER A 528 -35.49 2.71 -4.19
CA SER A 528 -35.14 4.02 -4.74
C SER A 528 -36.12 4.45 -5.83
N ILE A 529 -36.56 3.53 -6.68
CA ILE A 529 -37.62 3.78 -7.67
C ILE A 529 -38.95 4.09 -6.98
N ASN A 530 -39.41 3.20 -6.09
CA ASN A 530 -40.73 3.30 -5.48
C ASN A 530 -40.88 4.55 -4.58
N PHE A 531 -39.97 4.73 -3.62
CA PHE A 531 -39.99 5.87 -2.70
C PHE A 531 -39.52 7.15 -3.38
N GLY A 532 -38.55 7.07 -4.31
CA GLY A 532 -38.08 8.23 -5.07
C GLY A 532 -39.15 8.82 -5.97
N HIS A 533 -39.93 7.99 -6.67
CA HIS A 533 -41.08 8.45 -7.47
C HIS A 533 -42.11 9.18 -6.59
N ALA A 534 -42.45 8.61 -5.43
CA ALA A 534 -43.38 9.24 -4.50
C ALA A 534 -42.86 10.62 -4.02
N LEU A 535 -41.58 10.72 -3.69
CA LEU A 535 -40.95 11.97 -3.26
C LEU A 535 -40.91 13.01 -4.38
N ALA A 536 -40.60 12.62 -5.62
CA ALA A 536 -40.62 13.51 -6.77
C ALA A 536 -42.02 14.08 -7.02
N LEU A 537 -43.06 13.23 -7.00
CA LEU A 537 -44.46 13.66 -7.14
C LEU A 537 -44.87 14.62 -6.00
N PHE A 538 -44.43 14.36 -4.77
CA PHE A 538 -44.68 15.24 -3.63
C PHE A 538 -44.04 16.62 -3.84
N ARG A 539 -42.79 16.68 -4.29
CA ARG A 539 -42.07 17.93 -4.60
C ARG A 539 -42.72 18.71 -5.74
N LEU A 540 -43.33 18.02 -6.71
CA LEU A 540 -44.09 18.62 -7.80
C LEU A 540 -45.52 19.05 -7.41
N GLY A 541 -45.93 18.85 -6.15
CA GLY A 541 -47.28 19.20 -5.68
C GLY A 541 -48.40 18.27 -6.17
N LYS A 542 -48.06 17.11 -6.74
CA LYS A 542 -49.02 16.11 -7.25
C LYS A 542 -49.53 15.22 -6.10
N GLU A 543 -50.19 15.82 -5.11
CA GLU A 543 -50.47 15.19 -3.81
C GLU A 543 -51.21 13.85 -3.90
N HIS A 544 -52.27 13.75 -4.71
CA HIS A 544 -53.05 12.51 -4.82
C HIS A 544 -52.20 11.35 -5.38
N ALA A 545 -51.40 11.62 -6.42
CA ALA A 545 -50.52 10.64 -7.03
C ALA A 545 -49.36 10.25 -6.09
N ALA A 546 -48.77 11.23 -5.40
CA ALA A 546 -47.72 11.00 -4.42
C ALA A 546 -48.20 10.11 -3.27
N ASN A 547 -49.39 10.38 -2.72
CA ASN A 547 -49.99 9.57 -1.65
C ASN A 547 -50.24 8.14 -2.11
N LYS A 548 -50.84 7.96 -3.29
CA LYS A 548 -51.10 6.64 -3.86
C LYS A 548 -49.79 5.84 -4.01
N ARG A 549 -48.79 6.45 -4.65
CA ARG A 549 -47.49 5.79 -4.88
C ARG A 549 -46.76 5.47 -3.57
N LEU A 550 -46.82 6.35 -2.59
CA LEU A 550 -46.19 6.10 -1.29
C LEU A 550 -46.88 4.96 -0.52
N ILE A 551 -48.21 4.84 -0.59
CA ILE A 551 -48.96 3.74 0.04
C ILE A 551 -48.50 2.40 -0.56
N GLU A 552 -48.42 2.31 -1.89
CA GLU A 552 -47.93 1.12 -2.61
C GLU A 552 -46.49 0.78 -2.20
N ALA A 553 -45.60 1.78 -2.16
CA ALA A 553 -44.21 1.60 -1.77
C ALA A 553 -44.05 1.08 -0.33
N ILE A 554 -44.83 1.63 0.62
CA ILE A 554 -44.82 1.18 2.02
C ILE A 554 -45.35 -0.24 2.17
N THR A 555 -46.31 -0.65 1.34
CA THR A 555 -46.86 -2.01 1.38
C THR A 555 -45.80 -3.06 1.04
N HIS A 556 -44.90 -2.75 0.09
CA HIS A 556 -43.81 -3.64 -0.30
C HIS A 556 -42.62 -3.57 0.66
N SER A 557 -42.26 -2.37 1.12
CA SER A 557 -41.10 -2.15 2.00
C SER A 557 -41.52 -1.40 3.30
N PRO A 558 -42.22 -2.09 4.23
CA PRO A 558 -42.87 -1.47 5.39
C PRO A 558 -41.90 -0.93 6.45
N ARG A 559 -40.61 -1.29 6.37
CA ARG A 559 -39.56 -0.85 7.29
C ARG A 559 -38.94 0.50 6.90
N ILE A 560 -39.07 0.92 5.64
CA ILE A 560 -38.48 2.17 5.12
C ILE A 560 -38.95 3.41 5.87
N PRO A 561 -40.25 3.59 6.16
CA PRO A 561 -40.71 4.79 6.86
C PRO A 561 -40.04 4.97 8.22
N ASP A 562 -39.87 3.90 8.98
CA ASP A 562 -39.26 3.96 10.31
C ASP A 562 -37.76 4.24 10.22
N ALA A 563 -37.07 3.63 9.25
CA ALA A 563 -35.64 3.85 8.99
C ALA A 563 -35.34 5.30 8.62
N LEU A 564 -36.08 5.91 7.69
CA LEU A 564 -35.86 7.30 7.26
C LEU A 564 -36.05 8.33 8.39
N GLN A 565 -36.88 8.04 9.39
CA GLN A 565 -37.04 8.93 10.56
C GLN A 565 -35.79 8.94 11.45
N ARG A 566 -35.04 7.84 11.50
CA ARG A 566 -33.88 7.69 12.38
C ARG A 566 -32.72 8.52 11.87
N LYS A 567 -32.23 9.45 12.70
CA LYS A 567 -31.02 10.23 12.39
C LYS A 567 -29.78 9.33 12.26
N ARG A 568 -29.74 8.22 12.99
CA ARG A 568 -28.68 7.20 12.93
C ARG A 568 -29.32 5.82 13.06
N MET A 569 -28.82 4.84 12.33
CA MET A 569 -29.24 3.46 12.40
C MET A 569 -27.99 2.58 12.42
N LYS A 570 -27.96 1.58 13.30
CA LYS A 570 -26.84 0.62 13.34
C LYS A 570 -26.93 -0.28 12.12
N GLU A 571 -25.79 -0.56 11.51
CA GLU A 571 -25.68 -1.53 10.43
C GLU A 571 -26.10 -2.94 10.91
N PRO A 572 -26.99 -3.62 10.18
CA PRO A 572 -27.38 -4.99 10.49
C PRO A 572 -26.22 -5.97 10.37
N THR A 573 -26.12 -6.94 11.29
CA THR A 573 -25.02 -7.91 11.33
C THR A 573 -25.13 -9.05 10.30
N ASN A 574 -26.23 -9.11 9.55
CA ASN A 574 -26.58 -10.20 8.62
C ASN A 574 -26.74 -9.71 7.18
N LEU A 575 -25.98 -8.69 6.79
CA LEU A 575 -25.86 -8.28 5.40
C LEU A 575 -25.01 -9.30 4.63
N TYR A 576 -25.53 -9.77 3.50
CA TYR A 576 -24.77 -10.59 2.56
C TYR A 576 -24.33 -9.69 1.41
N PRO A 577 -23.02 -9.49 1.19
CA PRO A 577 -22.53 -8.67 0.08
C PRO A 577 -23.16 -9.10 -1.25
N GLY A 578 -23.66 -8.14 -2.02
CA GLY A 578 -24.33 -8.38 -3.30
C GLY A 578 -25.80 -8.83 -3.22
N TYR A 579 -26.38 -9.03 -2.04
CA TYR A 579 -27.77 -9.44 -1.89
C TYR A 579 -28.57 -8.52 -0.96
N ILE A 580 -29.75 -8.09 -1.42
CA ILE A 580 -30.72 -7.35 -0.61
C ILE A 580 -32.03 -8.14 -0.58
N SER A 581 -32.49 -8.49 0.62
CA SER A 581 -33.82 -9.09 0.80
C SER A 581 -34.88 -8.01 0.89
N ILE A 582 -35.88 -8.05 0.02
CA ILE A 582 -36.98 -7.07 -0.02
C ILE A 582 -37.74 -7.09 1.32
N GLY A 583 -38.05 -5.90 1.87
CA GLY A 583 -38.74 -5.72 3.14
C GLY A 583 -37.89 -6.02 4.39
N SER A 584 -36.61 -6.35 4.22
CA SER A 584 -35.71 -6.68 5.32
C SER A 584 -35.20 -5.46 6.08
N GLU A 585 -34.51 -5.69 7.20
CA GLU A 585 -33.78 -4.62 7.90
C GLU A 585 -32.61 -4.08 7.06
N GLY A 586 -31.95 -4.95 6.30
CA GLY A 586 -30.83 -4.59 5.44
C GLY A 586 -31.25 -3.64 4.31
N GLU A 587 -32.38 -3.92 3.66
CA GLU A 587 -32.98 -3.02 2.66
C GLU A 587 -33.24 -1.63 3.24
N ALA A 588 -33.85 -1.57 4.44
CA ALA A 588 -34.19 -0.31 5.09
C ALA A 588 -32.98 0.49 5.58
N TRP A 589 -31.95 -0.21 6.06
CA TRP A 589 -30.69 0.42 6.41
C TRP A 589 -29.99 1.01 5.17
N ASN A 590 -29.83 0.21 4.10
CA ASN A 590 -29.16 0.63 2.86
C ASN A 590 -29.85 1.87 2.26
N TYR A 591 -31.17 1.82 2.05
CA TYR A 591 -31.89 2.98 1.50
C TYR A 591 -31.83 4.22 2.41
N ARG A 592 -31.79 4.04 3.74
CA ARG A 592 -31.60 5.15 4.68
C ARG A 592 -30.22 5.79 4.53
N GLU A 593 -29.16 5.02 4.30
CA GLU A 593 -27.83 5.59 4.07
C GLU A 593 -27.80 6.42 2.79
N CYS A 594 -28.41 5.93 1.71
CA CYS A 594 -28.40 6.64 0.42
C CYS A 594 -29.35 7.85 0.35
N ALA A 595 -30.58 7.74 0.88
CA ALA A 595 -31.66 8.67 0.56
C ALA A 595 -32.12 9.57 1.71
N ARG A 596 -31.75 9.30 2.97
CA ARG A 596 -32.30 10.06 4.12
C ARG A 596 -32.02 11.56 4.03
N ALA A 597 -30.83 11.95 3.59
CA ALA A 597 -30.47 13.36 3.43
C ALA A 597 -31.41 14.06 2.43
N ILE A 598 -31.78 13.38 1.35
CA ILE A 598 -32.69 13.85 0.30
C ILE A 598 -34.11 14.08 0.86
N TRP A 599 -34.61 13.14 1.66
CA TRP A 599 -35.91 13.26 2.32
C TRP A 599 -35.92 14.38 3.36
N ALA A 600 -34.87 14.47 4.17
CA ALA A 600 -34.76 15.48 5.22
C ALA A 600 -34.59 16.90 4.69
N SER A 601 -33.96 17.08 3.52
CA SER A 601 -33.83 18.39 2.86
C SER A 601 -35.12 18.84 2.18
N THR A 602 -36.09 17.94 2.00
CA THR A 602 -37.39 18.27 1.39
C THR A 602 -38.38 18.73 2.45
N PRO A 603 -38.83 20.01 2.44
CA PRO A 603 -39.74 20.52 3.46
C PRO A 603 -41.02 19.67 3.60
N GLY A 604 -41.32 19.24 4.82
CA GLY A 604 -42.53 18.47 5.15
C GLY A 604 -42.54 17.01 4.70
N ALA A 605 -41.54 16.52 3.96
CA ALA A 605 -41.56 15.16 3.40
C ALA A 605 -41.51 14.07 4.48
N LEU A 606 -40.70 14.24 5.54
CA LEU A 606 -40.63 13.27 6.63
C LEU A 606 -41.92 13.23 7.46
N ASP A 607 -42.57 14.37 7.68
CA ASP A 607 -43.86 14.41 8.38
C ASP A 607 -44.98 13.80 7.53
N TRP A 608 -44.96 14.08 6.22
CA TRP A 608 -45.83 13.45 5.23
C TRP A 608 -45.67 11.93 5.22
N LEU A 609 -44.43 11.43 5.13
CA LEU A 609 -44.10 10.00 5.19
C LEU A 609 -44.66 9.34 6.46
N LYS A 610 -44.46 9.98 7.62
CA LYS A 610 -44.97 9.50 8.91
C LYS A 610 -46.50 9.43 8.95
N ARG A 611 -47.18 10.41 8.34
CA ARG A 611 -48.64 10.46 8.27
C ARG A 611 -49.18 9.33 7.39
N ILE A 612 -48.64 9.14 6.19
CA ILE A 612 -49.09 8.09 5.27
C ILE A 612 -48.77 6.70 5.84
N ALA A 613 -47.61 6.49 6.45
CA ALA A 613 -47.25 5.22 7.06
C ALA A 613 -48.20 4.79 8.20
N LYS A 614 -48.88 5.73 8.88
CA LYS A 614 -49.91 5.42 9.88
C LYS A 614 -51.24 4.98 9.27
N VAL A 615 -51.50 5.31 8.00
CA VAL A 615 -52.74 4.94 7.30
C VAL A 615 -52.61 3.53 6.70
N VAL A 616 -51.39 3.11 6.34
CA VAL A 616 -51.12 1.78 5.79
C VAL A 616 -51.02 0.68 6.86
N LYS A 617 -50.63 1.06 8.10
CA LYS A 617 -50.68 0.18 9.28
C LYS A 617 -52.09 0.10 9.84
#